data_AF-A0A397VTM1-F1
#
_entry.id   AF-A0A397VTM1-F1
#
_cell.length_a   1.000
_cell.length_b   1.000
_cell.length_c   1.000
_cell.angle_alpha   90.00
_cell.angle_beta   90.00
_cell.angle_gamma   90.00
#
_symmetry.space_group_name_H-M   'P 1'
#
loop_
_entity.id
_entity.type
_entity.pdbx_description
1 polymer ?
#
loop_
_entity_poly.entity_id
_entity_poly.type
_entity_poly.pdbx_seq_one_letter_code
_entity_poly.pdbx_strand_id
1 'polypeptide(L)'
;VISTSINITSSFLIIVHEISKNLKFSIWASEYRLLLPFFTIISAGHIETLYILSSNFGSLRIFSTTFSKTAENVIFWVGILGLIIQIPQFIIQILFRMGTISFSIIPQLTLISSSIIITYNILSAIYKVTFWHLYKQRSSRVGDRTSNITSLKL
;
A
#
# COMPACT_ATOMS: atom_id res chain seq x y z
N VAL A 1 6.44 -19.13 -1.32
CA VAL A 1 7.84 -19.22 -0.84
C VAL A 1 8.80 -18.44 -1.74
N ILE A 2 8.90 -18.71 -3.04
CA ILE A 2 9.80 -17.97 -3.94
C ILE A 2 9.44 -16.47 -4.04
N SER A 3 8.15 -16.15 -4.22
CA SER A 3 7.66 -14.75 -4.25
C SER A 3 7.92 -14.00 -2.93
N THR A 4 7.69 -14.64 -1.79
CA THR A 4 7.91 -14.03 -0.47
C THR A 4 9.39 -13.74 -0.22
N SER A 5 10.31 -14.61 -0.65
CA SER A 5 11.75 -14.39 -0.53
C SER A 5 12.24 -13.22 -1.38
N ILE A 6 11.70 -13.07 -2.60
CA ILE A 6 12.00 -11.94 -3.49
C ILE A 6 11.47 -10.62 -2.89
N ASN A 7 10.24 -10.63 -2.35
CA ASN A 7 9.64 -9.45 -1.74
C ASN A 7 10.41 -8.99 -0.48
N ILE A 8 10.89 -9.93 0.34
CA ILE A 8 11.73 -9.63 1.50
C ILE A 8 13.05 -8.99 1.07
N THR A 9 13.72 -9.61 0.09
CA THR A 9 15.03 -9.13 -0.38
C THR A 9 14.91 -7.74 -1.00
N SER A 10 13.90 -7.51 -1.83
CA SER A 10 13.62 -6.21 -2.43
C SER A 10 13.25 -5.15 -1.38
N SER A 11 12.40 -5.49 -0.41
CA SER A 11 12.03 -4.57 0.68
C SER A 11 13.24 -4.18 1.53
N PHE A 12 14.09 -5.15 1.85
CA PHE A 12 15.32 -4.91 2.59
C PHE A 12 16.28 -4.00 1.82
N LEU A 13 16.47 -4.24 0.52
CA LEU A 13 17.31 -3.40 -0.33
C LEU A 13 16.77 -1.97 -0.45
N ILE A 14 15.45 -1.80 -0.56
CA ILE A 14 14.80 -0.47 -0.61
C ILE A 14 15.04 0.29 0.69
N ILE A 15 14.88 -0.36 1.85
CA ILE A 15 15.09 0.26 3.16
C ILE A 15 16.56 0.66 3.35
N VAL A 16 17.50 -0.22 3.01
CA VAL A 16 18.95 0.08 3.12
C VAL A 16 19.32 1.24 2.18
N HIS A 17 18.78 1.24 0.96
CA HIS A 17 19.00 2.32 0.01
C HIS A 17 18.46 3.67 0.53
N GLU A 18 17.27 3.67 1.13
CA GLU A 18 16.65 4.87 1.68
C GLU A 18 17.36 5.41 2.92
N ILE A 19 17.80 4.54 3.82
CA ILE A 19 18.64 4.95 4.95
C ILE A 19 19.92 5.66 4.47
N SER A 20 20.51 5.19 3.36
CA SER A 20 21.73 5.79 2.83
C SER A 20 21.52 7.07 2.04
N LYS A 21 20.36 7.25 1.39
CA LYS A 21 20.12 8.35 0.43
C LYS A 21 19.22 9.46 0.96
N ASN A 22 18.43 9.19 1.99
CA ASN A 22 17.42 10.13 2.47
C ASN A 22 17.59 10.38 3.96
N LEU A 23 18.11 11.55 4.28
CA LEU A 23 18.46 11.96 5.65
C LEU A 23 17.24 11.97 6.58
N LYS A 24 16.06 12.35 6.06
CA LYS A 24 14.80 12.33 6.80
C LYS A 24 14.36 10.91 7.14
N PHE A 25 14.48 10.00 6.17
CA PHE A 25 14.19 8.58 6.37
C PHE A 25 15.19 7.94 7.35
N SER A 26 16.47 8.27 7.27
CA SER A 26 17.50 7.78 8.19
C SER A 26 17.27 8.21 9.62
N ILE A 27 16.87 9.47 9.86
CA ILE A 27 16.55 9.96 11.21
C ILE A 27 15.35 9.22 11.77
N TRP A 28 14.27 9.08 10.97
CA TRP A 28 13.09 8.33 11.36
C TRP A 28 13.39 6.84 11.59
N ALA A 29 14.19 6.21 10.74
CA ALA A 29 14.60 4.81 10.87
C ALA A 29 15.46 4.57 12.12
N SER A 30 16.24 5.56 12.55
CA SER A 30 16.98 5.53 13.81
C SER A 30 16.05 5.63 15.03
N GLU A 31 15.01 6.47 14.95
CA GLU A 31 14.00 6.64 16.01
C GLU A 31 13.15 5.36 16.20
N TYR A 32 12.80 4.67 15.10
CA TYR A 32 11.96 3.47 15.11
C TYR A 32 12.70 2.18 14.72
N ARG A 33 14.01 2.10 15.02
CA ARG A 33 14.91 1.00 14.62
C ARG A 33 14.43 -0.39 15.02
N LEU A 34 13.69 -0.51 16.12
CA LEU A 34 13.10 -1.78 16.58
C LEU A 34 11.85 -2.18 15.80
N LEU A 35 11.10 -1.23 15.25
CA LEU A 35 9.86 -1.49 14.49
C LEU A 35 10.12 -1.72 12.99
N LEU A 36 11.18 -1.12 12.46
CA LEU A 36 11.56 -1.23 11.04
C LEU A 36 11.68 -2.69 10.52
N PRO A 37 12.30 -3.64 11.26
CA PRO A 37 12.39 -5.03 10.83
C PRO A 37 11.01 -5.70 10.80
N PHE A 38 10.10 -5.38 11.73
CA PHE A 38 8.73 -5.91 11.71
C PHE A 38 7.99 -5.48 10.45
N PHE A 39 8.09 -4.20 10.07
CA PHE A 39 7.48 -3.71 8.84
C PHE A 39 8.10 -4.34 7.59
N THR A 40 9.41 -4.62 7.61
CA THR A 40 10.11 -5.33 6.53
C THR A 40 9.62 -6.78 6.41
N ILE A 41 9.40 -7.46 7.54
CA ILE A 41 8.84 -8.82 7.57
C ILE A 41 7.38 -8.83 7.14
N ILE A 42 6.59 -7.82 7.52
CA ILE A 42 5.20 -7.71 7.08
C ILE A 42 5.15 -7.44 5.57
N SER A 43 6.06 -6.62 5.03
CA SER A 43 6.13 -6.38 3.58
C SER A 43 6.62 -7.58 2.77
N ALA A 44 7.11 -8.64 3.43
CA ALA A 44 7.36 -9.94 2.81
C ALA A 44 6.12 -10.50 2.11
N GLY A 45 4.94 -10.30 2.71
CA GLY A 45 3.67 -10.72 2.14
C GLY A 45 3.32 -9.85 0.93
N HIS A 46 3.34 -8.53 1.14
CA HIS A 46 3.05 -7.55 0.10
C HIS A 46 3.97 -6.34 0.25
N ILE A 47 4.76 -6.04 -0.78
CA ILE A 47 5.69 -4.91 -0.73
C ILE A 47 4.97 -3.56 -0.55
N GLU A 48 3.71 -3.50 -0.99
CA GLU A 48 2.81 -2.36 -0.87
C GLU A 48 2.48 -2.02 0.60
N THR A 49 2.69 -2.95 1.53
CA THR A 49 2.53 -2.68 2.97
C THR A 49 3.57 -1.68 3.50
N LEU A 50 4.69 -1.47 2.79
CA LEU A 50 5.62 -0.38 3.07
C LEU A 50 4.97 1.00 2.86
N TYR A 51 3.99 1.12 1.97
CA TYR A 51 3.29 2.38 1.71
C TYR A 51 2.49 2.87 2.93
N ILE A 52 2.14 1.97 3.85
CA ILE A 52 1.47 2.32 5.11
C ILE A 52 2.37 3.19 5.99
N LEU A 53 3.70 3.04 5.89
CA LEU A 53 4.66 3.89 6.61
C LEU A 53 4.68 5.33 6.10
N SER A 54 4.21 5.57 4.87
CA SER A 54 4.15 6.90 4.27
C SER A 54 2.74 7.46 4.15
N SER A 55 1.72 6.74 4.61
CA SER A 55 0.32 7.14 4.47
C SER A 55 -0.18 8.04 5.61
N ASN A 56 0.64 8.32 6.62
CA ASN A 56 0.26 9.05 7.84
C ASN A 56 -0.99 8.45 8.51
N PHE A 57 -0.99 7.12 8.62
CA PHE A 57 -2.12 6.37 9.17
C PHE A 57 -2.39 6.80 10.62
N GLY A 58 -3.57 7.37 10.88
CA GLY A 58 -4.01 7.75 12.22
C GLY A 58 -3.21 8.88 12.89
N SER A 59 -2.47 9.72 12.14
CA SER A 59 -1.59 10.76 12.70
C SER A 59 -0.48 10.23 13.62
N LEU A 60 -0.17 8.94 13.56
CA LEU A 60 0.89 8.33 14.35
C LEU A 60 2.24 8.67 13.71
N ARG A 61 3.21 9.11 14.54
CA ARG A 61 4.58 9.44 14.12
C ARG A 61 5.34 8.27 13.48
N ILE A 62 4.87 7.05 13.73
CA ILE A 62 5.39 5.82 13.12
C ILE A 62 5.04 5.75 11.62
N PHE A 63 3.94 6.37 11.18
CA PHE A 63 3.48 6.35 9.79
C PHE A 63 3.70 7.70 9.07
N SER A 64 4.51 8.60 9.63
CA SER A 64 4.76 9.93 9.07
C SER A 64 6.08 10.05 8.30
N THR A 65 6.70 8.92 7.92
CA THR A 65 7.93 8.96 7.13
C THR A 65 7.63 9.19 5.65
N THR A 66 8.57 9.76 4.90
CA THR A 66 8.39 10.02 3.47
C THR A 66 9.49 9.28 2.72
N PHE A 67 9.11 8.31 1.89
CA PHE A 67 10.03 7.65 0.98
C PHE A 67 10.44 8.62 -0.14
N SER A 68 11.61 8.40 -0.76
CA SER A 68 11.95 9.14 -1.98
C SER A 68 11.01 8.74 -3.11
N LYS A 69 10.78 9.67 -4.05
CA LYS A 69 9.96 9.42 -5.26
C LYS A 69 10.43 8.19 -6.04
N THR A 70 11.73 7.90 -6.02
CA THR A 70 12.30 6.71 -6.65
C THR A 70 11.88 5.43 -5.92
N ALA A 71 11.90 5.41 -4.59
CA ALA A 71 11.47 4.27 -3.80
C ALA A 71 9.96 4.04 -3.89
N GLU A 72 9.14 5.09 -3.85
CA GLU A 72 7.69 4.97 -4.07
C GLU A 72 7.36 4.34 -5.43
N ASN A 73 8.05 4.77 -6.50
CA ASN A 73 7.84 4.21 -7.83
C ASN A 73 8.24 2.72 -7.88
N VAL A 74 9.36 2.35 -7.27
CA VAL A 74 9.80 0.93 -7.20
C VAL A 74 8.80 0.09 -6.40
N ILE A 75 8.34 0.57 -5.23
CA ILE A 75 7.34 -0.12 -4.41
C ILE A 75 6.04 -0.32 -5.20
N PHE A 76 5.60 0.69 -5.94
CA PHE A 76 4.41 0.64 -6.77
C PHE A 76 4.52 -0.42 -7.89
N TRP A 77 5.62 -0.40 -8.66
CA TRP A 77 5.84 -1.37 -9.74
C TRP A 77 6.01 -2.80 -9.24
N VAL A 78 6.76 -3.01 -8.15
CA VAL A 78 6.92 -4.34 -7.55
C VAL A 78 5.61 -4.82 -6.92
N GLY A 79 4.79 -3.91 -6.36
CA GLY A 79 3.44 -4.21 -5.86
C GLY A 79 2.52 -4.73 -6.95
N ILE A 80 2.46 -4.03 -8.10
CA ILE A 80 1.66 -4.45 -9.27
C ILE A 80 2.09 -5.83 -9.77
N LEU A 81 3.40 -6.06 -9.91
CA LEU A 81 3.93 -7.36 -10.33
C LEU A 81 3.58 -8.46 -9.32
N GLY A 82 3.64 -8.16 -8.03
CA GLY A 82 3.24 -9.07 -6.96
C GLY A 82 1.77 -9.49 -7.06
N LEU A 83 0.85 -8.56 -7.34
CA LEU A 83 -0.57 -8.85 -7.50
C LEU A 83 -0.85 -9.75 -8.70
N ILE A 84 -0.20 -9.51 -9.84
CA ILE A 84 -0.35 -10.32 -11.06
C ILE A 84 0.09 -11.78 -10.81
N ILE A 85 1.08 -12.00 -9.95
CA ILE A 85 1.57 -13.35 -9.60
C ILE A 85 0.67 -14.00 -8.54
N GLN A 86 0.19 -13.23 -7.56
CA GLN A 86 -0.60 -13.76 -6.45
C GLN A 86 -2.03 -14.14 -6.84
N ILE A 87 -2.67 -13.43 -7.78
CA ILE A 87 -4.04 -13.73 -8.21
C ILE A 87 -4.17 -15.15 -8.82
N PRO A 88 -3.33 -15.56 -9.79
CA PRO A 88 -3.35 -16.94 -10.29
C PRO A 88 -3.03 -17.97 -9.21
N GLN A 89 -2.08 -17.67 -8.33
CA GLN A 89 -1.70 -18.57 -7.24
C GLN A 89 -2.85 -18.80 -6.26
N PHE A 90 -3.62 -17.75 -5.97
CA PHE A 90 -4.81 -17.81 -5.13
C PHE A 90 -5.92 -18.65 -5.76
N ILE A 91 -6.17 -18.47 -7.06
CA ILE A 91 -7.17 -19.24 -7.82
C ILE A 91 -6.80 -20.74 -7.82
N ILE A 92 -5.53 -21.07 -8.07
CA ILE A 92 -5.03 -22.45 -8.04
C ILE A 92 -5.21 -23.07 -6.65
N GLN A 93 -4.94 -22.32 -5.58
CA GLN A 93 -5.15 -22.78 -4.20
C GLN A 93 -6.62 -23.08 -3.89
N ILE A 94 -7.56 -22.27 -4.39
CA ILE A 94 -9.00 -22.50 -4.23
C ILE A 94 -9.42 -23.77 -4.98
N LEU A 95 -9.02 -23.91 -6.25
CA LEU A 95 -9.35 -25.07 -7.06
C LEU A 95 -8.80 -26.37 -6.45
N PHE A 96 -7.56 -26.34 -5.95
CA PHE A 96 -6.95 -27.48 -5.28
C PHE A 96 -7.72 -27.85 -4.00
N ARG A 97 -8.13 -26.86 -3.19
CA ARG A 97 -8.89 -27.08 -1.96
C ARG A 97 -10.30 -27.64 -2.21
N MET A 98 -10.94 -27.28 -3.32
CA MET A 98 -12.24 -27.85 -3.71
C MET A 98 -12.13 -29.33 -4.13
N GLY A 99 -10.98 -29.77 -4.64
CA GLY A 99 -10.74 -31.15 -5.08
C GLY A 99 -10.24 -32.10 -3.98
N THR A 100 -9.75 -31.60 -2.84
CA THR A 100 -9.20 -32.43 -1.75
C THR A 100 -10.02 -32.34 -0.46
N ILE A 101 -10.52 -33.48 0.04
CA ILE A 101 -11.29 -33.61 1.30
C ILE A 101 -10.40 -33.45 2.56
N SER A 102 -9.09 -33.27 2.40
CA SER A 102 -8.14 -33.18 3.51
C SER A 102 -8.01 -31.75 4.08
N PHE A 103 -8.36 -31.60 5.36
CA PHE A 103 -8.24 -30.35 6.12
C PHE A 103 -6.77 -30.01 6.42
N SER A 104 -6.12 -29.26 5.53
CA SER A 104 -4.84 -28.62 5.82
C SER A 104 -5.05 -27.17 6.28
N ILE A 105 -4.43 -26.79 7.41
CA ILE A 105 -4.55 -25.47 8.05
C ILE A 105 -3.92 -24.35 7.20
N ILE A 106 -2.85 -24.66 6.47
CA ILE A 106 -2.05 -23.68 5.71
C ILE A 106 -2.85 -23.04 4.54
N PRO A 107 -3.58 -23.80 3.69
CA PRO A 107 -4.46 -23.22 2.66
C PRO A 107 -5.57 -22.31 3.24
N GLN A 108 -6.04 -22.57 4.45
CA GLN A 108 -7.15 -21.83 5.07
C GLN A 108 -6.73 -20.45 5.55
N LEU A 109 -5.54 -20.35 6.16
CA LEU A 109 -4.96 -19.07 6.59
C LEU A 109 -4.66 -18.15 5.40
N THR A 110 -4.27 -18.73 4.27
CA THR A 110 -4.01 -17.98 3.03
C THR A 110 -5.31 -17.41 2.44
N LEU A 111 -6.40 -18.16 2.53
CA LEU A 111 -7.75 -17.72 2.14
C LEU A 111 -8.27 -16.57 3.00
N ILE A 112 -8.11 -16.69 4.32
CA ILE A 112 -8.53 -15.64 5.26
C ILE A 112 -7.72 -14.36 5.02
N SER A 113 -6.39 -14.47 4.87
CA SER A 113 -5.52 -13.31 4.62
C SER A 113 -5.90 -12.61 3.31
N SER A 114 -6.14 -13.37 2.25
CA SER A 114 -6.52 -12.81 0.94
C SER A 114 -7.88 -12.12 0.98
N SER A 115 -8.85 -12.67 1.72
CA SER A 115 -10.15 -12.01 1.92
C SER A 115 -10.01 -10.66 2.60
N ILE A 116 -9.17 -10.56 3.63
CA ILE A 116 -8.94 -9.31 4.37
C ILE A 116 -8.34 -8.24 3.44
N ILE A 117 -7.37 -8.63 2.62
CA ILE A 117 -6.68 -7.72 1.68
C ILE A 117 -7.66 -7.19 0.62
N ILE A 118 -8.52 -8.06 0.06
CA ILE A 118 -9.54 -7.65 -0.90
C ILE A 118 -10.51 -6.64 -0.27
N THR A 119 -10.96 -6.89 0.96
CA THR A 119 -11.84 -5.95 1.68
C THR A 119 -11.17 -4.59 1.89
N TYR A 120 -9.89 -4.59 2.26
CA TYR A 120 -9.13 -3.35 2.43
C TYR A 120 -9.02 -2.56 1.11
N ASN A 121 -8.76 -3.25 0.00
CA ASN A 121 -8.65 -2.64 -1.33
C ASN A 121 -9.98 -2.05 -1.82
N ILE A 122 -11.09 -2.73 -1.55
CA ILE A 122 -12.43 -2.20 -1.87
C ILE A 122 -12.72 -0.96 -1.04
N LEU A 123 -12.41 -1.00 0.25
CA LEU A 123 -12.64 0.12 1.15
C LEU A 123 -11.82 1.35 0.74
N SER A 124 -10.53 1.17 0.42
CA SER A 124 -9.66 2.25 -0.03
C SER A 124 -10.11 2.84 -1.38
N ALA A 125 -10.61 2.01 -2.29
CA ALA A 125 -11.19 2.46 -3.55
C ALA A 125 -12.44 3.32 -3.33
N ILE A 126 -13.34 2.91 -2.43
CA ILE A 126 -14.54 3.69 -2.07
C ILE A 126 -14.13 5.05 -1.51
N TYR A 127 -13.21 5.09 -0.54
CA TYR A 127 -12.73 6.34 0.04
C TYR A 127 -12.15 7.28 -1.03
N LYS A 128 -11.37 6.74 -1.97
CA LYS A 128 -10.77 7.53 -3.05
C LYS A 128 -11.82 8.11 -4.00
N VAL A 129 -12.83 7.32 -4.37
CA VAL A 129 -13.94 7.78 -5.23
C VAL A 129 -14.76 8.87 -4.55
N THR A 130 -15.13 8.68 -3.28
CA THR A 130 -15.89 9.66 -2.50
C THR A 130 -15.10 10.97 -2.36
N PHE A 131 -13.82 10.89 -2.02
CA PHE A 131 -12.96 12.07 -1.90
C PHE A 131 -12.82 12.80 -3.24
N TRP A 132 -12.61 12.09 -4.34
CA TRP A 132 -12.52 12.68 -5.68
C TRP A 132 -13.82 13.37 -6.09
N HIS A 133 -14.97 12.76 -5.82
CA HIS A 133 -16.27 13.34 -6.12
C HIS A 133 -16.50 14.63 -5.33
N LEU A 134 -16.15 14.65 -4.03
CA LEU A 134 -16.24 15.86 -3.20
C LEU A 134 -15.27 16.96 -3.63
N TYR A 135 -14.04 16.60 -4.01
CA TYR A 135 -13.06 17.55 -4.54
C TYR A 135 -13.53 18.18 -5.86
N LYS A 136 -14.06 17.35 -6.77
CA LYS A 136 -14.59 17.80 -8.06
C LYS A 136 -15.77 18.75 -7.89
N GLN A 137 -16.68 18.47 -6.96
CA GLN A 137 -17.84 19.34 -6.70
C GLN A 137 -17.45 20.70 -6.09
N ARG A 138 -16.36 20.75 -5.30
CA ARG A 138 -15.85 21.98 -4.70
C ARG A 138 -15.15 22.87 -5.74
N SER A 139 -14.44 22.29 -6.70
CA SER A 139 -13.78 23.03 -7.79
C SER A 139 -14.78 23.69 -8.73
N SER A 140 -15.91 23.03 -9.05
CA SER A 140 -16.95 23.61 -9.91
C SER A 140 -17.68 24.77 -9.25
N ARG A 141 -17.95 24.72 -7.93
CA ARG A 141 -18.59 25.83 -7.20
C ARG A 141 -17.71 27.07 -7.03
N VAL A 142 -16.39 26.89 -6.97
CA VAL A 142 -15.44 28.02 -6.88
C VAL A 142 -15.35 28.74 -8.23
N GLY A 143 -15.30 28.00 -9.35
CA GLY A 143 -15.31 28.58 -10.70
C GLY A 143 -16.54 29.45 -10.99
N ASP A 144 -17.72 28.99 -10.60
CA ASP A 144 -18.99 29.69 -10.79
C ASP A 144 -19.17 30.94 -9.91
N ARG A 145 -18.50 30.98 -8.75
CA ARG A 145 -18.47 32.18 -7.90
C ARG A 145 -17.54 33.24 -8.48
N THR A 146 -16.37 32.84 -8.98
CA THR A 146 -15.41 33.78 -9.54
C THR A 146 -15.93 34.43 -10.82
N SER A 147 -16.62 33.70 -11.69
CA SER A 147 -17.24 34.24 -12.91
C SER A 147 -18.34 35.27 -12.59
N ASN A 148 -19.23 34.96 -11.65
CA ASN A 148 -20.29 35.87 -11.20
C ASN A 148 -19.76 37.15 -10.53
N ILE A 149 -18.65 37.08 -9.78
CA ILE A 149 -18.06 38.27 -9.15
C ILE A 149 -17.39 39.16 -10.20
N THR A 150 -16.79 38.59 -11.25
CA THR A 150 -16.21 39.39 -12.35
C THR A 150 -17.27 40.06 -13.24
N SER A 151 -18.44 39.44 -13.45
CA SER A 151 -19.52 40.04 -14.23
C SER A 151 -20.31 41.12 -13.49
N LEU A 152 -20.26 41.16 -12.15
CA LEU A 152 -20.87 42.21 -11.33
C LEU A 152 -19.97 43.45 -11.16
N LYS A 153 -18.71 43.38 -11.60
CA LYS A 153 -17.73 44.47 -11.53
C LYS A 153 -17.54 45.21 -12.88
N LEU A 154 -18.25 44.79 -13.92
CA LEU A 154 -18.40 45.50 -15.20
C LEU A 154 -19.76 46.18 -15.25
#